data_AF-M0NE04-F1
#
_entry.id   AF-M0NE04-F1
#
_cell.length_a   1.000
_cell.length_b   1.000
_cell.length_c   1.000
_cell.angle_alpha   90.00
_cell.angle_beta   90.00
_cell.angle_gamma   90.00
#
_symmetry.space_group_name_H-M   'P 1'
#
loop_
_entity.id
_entity.type
_entity.pdbx_description
1 polymer ?
#
loop_
_entity_poly.entity_id
_entity_poly.type
_entity_poly.pdbx_seq_one_letter_code
_entity_poly.pdbx_strand_id
1 'polypeptide(L)'
;TIAVQGYGSVGAKAARLLDDWGADIVAVSDVKGVRYEPDGIDTMAVPSFEEEPEAVTDDADEVLAPEKLFELDVDMLVPAAIGNVITKQNVHD
;
A
#
# COMPACT_ATOMS: atom_id res chain seq x y z
N THR A 1 3.31 11.26 -4.62
CA THR A 1 2.48 10.28 -3.88
C THR A 1 2.84 8.86 -4.30
N ILE A 2 2.74 7.89 -3.38
CA ILE A 2 3.18 6.51 -3.59
C ILE A 2 2.12 5.53 -3.06
N ALA A 3 1.84 4.48 -3.82
CA ALA A 3 1.03 3.33 -3.39
C ALA A 3 1.89 2.05 -3.29
N VAL A 4 1.74 1.29 -2.20
CA VAL A 4 2.50 0.05 -1.95
C VAL A 4 1.55 -1.14 -1.81
N GLN A 5 1.65 -2.08 -2.75
CA GLN A 5 0.89 -3.33 -2.67
C GLN A 5 1.61 -4.33 -1.75
N GLY A 6 0.94 -4.76 -0.68
CA GLY A 6 1.47 -5.73 0.27
C GLY A 6 2.33 -5.11 1.36
N TYR A 7 1.83 -5.11 2.58
CA TYR A 7 2.51 -4.54 3.75
C TYR A 7 3.27 -5.60 4.57
N GLY A 8 4.01 -6.45 3.86
CA GLY A 8 4.85 -7.50 4.43
C GLY A 8 6.30 -7.09 4.63
N SER A 9 7.19 -8.08 4.76
CA SER A 9 8.62 -7.89 5.06
C SER A 9 9.39 -7.01 4.07
N VAL A 10 8.91 -6.90 2.81
CA VAL A 10 9.49 -6.05 1.76
C VAL A 10 8.71 -4.74 1.65
N GLY A 11 7.39 -4.80 1.43
CA GLY A 11 6.58 -3.61 1.18
C GLY A 11 6.53 -2.65 2.37
N ALA A 12 6.43 -3.15 3.62
CA ALA A 12 6.47 -2.28 4.80
C ALA A 12 7.82 -1.57 4.94
N LYS A 13 8.95 -2.25 4.65
CA LYS A 13 10.28 -1.61 4.66
C LYS A 13 10.43 -0.58 3.54
N ALA A 14 9.89 -0.87 2.35
CA ALA A 14 9.90 0.07 1.25
C ALA A 14 9.08 1.32 1.59
N ALA A 15 7.85 1.15 2.09
CA ALA A 15 6.98 2.25 2.50
C ALA A 15 7.67 3.12 3.57
N ARG A 16 8.15 2.51 4.67
CA ARG A 16 8.84 3.21 5.77
C ARG A 16 10.08 3.98 5.29
N LEU A 17 10.92 3.39 4.44
CA LEU A 17 12.10 4.07 3.90
C LEU A 17 11.74 5.24 2.98
N LEU A 18 10.69 5.11 2.18
CA LEU A 18 10.22 6.15 1.26
C LEU A 18 9.59 7.32 2.03
N ASP A 19 8.79 7.01 3.05
CA ASP A 19 8.23 7.97 4.01
C ASP A 19 9.35 8.73 4.75
N ASP A 20 10.34 8.02 5.28
CA ASP A 20 11.55 8.60 5.91
C ASP A 20 12.34 9.52 4.95
N TRP A 21 12.27 9.28 3.65
CA TRP A 21 12.90 10.11 2.62
C TRP A 21 12.03 11.31 2.18
N GLY A 22 10.85 11.48 2.80
CA GLY A 22 9.95 12.60 2.59
C GLY A 22 8.98 12.40 1.42
N ALA A 23 8.69 11.15 1.04
CA ALA A 23 7.68 10.86 0.04
C ALA A 23 6.32 10.53 0.68
N ASP A 24 5.25 11.04 0.10
CA ASP A 24 3.90 10.81 0.63
C ASP A 24 3.41 9.39 0.27
N ILE A 25 3.38 8.49 1.25
CA ILE A 25 2.71 7.19 1.11
C ILE A 25 1.23 7.41 1.29
N VAL A 26 0.44 7.25 0.23
CA VAL A 26 -1.01 7.51 0.26
C VAL A 26 -1.83 6.23 0.27
N ALA A 27 -1.23 5.09 -0.05
CA ALA A 27 -1.91 3.81 -0.01
C ALA A 27 -0.97 2.66 0.36
N VAL A 28 -1.45 1.76 1.22
CA VAL A 28 -0.81 0.48 1.53
C VAL A 28 -1.87 -0.62 1.56
N SER A 29 -1.53 -1.84 1.15
CA SER A 29 -2.49 -2.96 1.14
C SER A 29 -2.00 -4.23 1.77
N ASP A 30 -2.95 -5.06 2.20
CA ASP A 30 -2.74 -6.48 2.50
C ASP A 30 -3.87 -7.32 1.89
N VAL A 31 -4.08 -8.53 2.43
CA VAL A 31 -5.11 -9.46 1.95
C VAL A 31 -6.54 -9.00 2.27
N LYS A 32 -6.74 -8.11 3.26
CA LYS A 32 -8.06 -7.59 3.65
C LYS A 32 -8.50 -6.41 2.80
N GLY A 33 -7.56 -5.62 2.29
CA GLY A 33 -7.88 -4.47 1.45
C GLY A 33 -6.76 -3.45 1.35
N VAL A 34 -7.13 -2.24 0.96
CA VAL A 34 -6.21 -1.11 0.78
C VAL A 34 -6.60 -0.01 1.75
N ARG A 35 -5.68 0.34 2.66
CA ARG A 35 -5.77 1.60 3.42
C ARG A 35 -5.42 2.73 2.47
N TYR A 36 -6.29 3.73 2.34
CA TYR A 36 -6.09 4.88 1.47
C TYR A 36 -6.24 6.19 2.25
N GLU A 37 -5.20 7.01 2.27
CA GLU A 37 -5.18 8.32 2.91
C GLU A 37 -4.51 9.33 1.97
N PRO A 38 -5.29 10.15 1.23
CA PRO A 38 -4.75 11.10 0.26
C PRO A 38 -3.76 12.12 0.85
N ASP A 39 -3.89 12.41 2.15
CA ASP A 39 -3.05 13.36 2.88
C ASP A 39 -1.77 12.72 3.44
N GLY A 40 -1.55 11.42 3.21
CA GLY A 40 -0.37 10.67 3.64
C GLY A 40 -0.62 9.80 4.87
N ILE A 41 0.02 8.62 4.88
CA ILE A 41 -0.04 7.60 5.92
C ILE A 41 1.22 7.68 6.77
N ASP A 42 1.09 7.74 8.09
CA ASP A 42 2.20 7.44 9.00
C ASP A 42 2.53 5.94 8.93
N THR A 43 3.56 5.60 8.15
CA THR A 43 3.91 4.21 7.84
C THR A 43 4.42 3.43 9.07
N MET A 44 4.86 4.14 10.11
CA MET A 44 5.30 3.53 11.37
C MET A 44 4.12 3.22 12.30
N ALA A 45 3.01 3.96 12.16
CA ALA A 45 1.77 3.70 12.89
C ALA A 45 1.00 2.48 12.35
N VAL A 46 1.19 2.11 11.08
CA VAL A 46 0.59 0.91 10.49
C VAL A 46 1.43 -0.34 10.83
N PRO A 47 0.86 -1.36 11.49
CA PRO A 47 1.55 -2.62 11.72
C PRO A 47 1.85 -3.35 10.40
N SER A 48 3.08 -3.83 10.25
CA SER A 48 3.45 -4.75 9.18
C SER A 48 2.89 -6.15 9.44
N PHE A 49 2.81 -6.97 8.39
CA PHE A 49 2.36 -8.36 8.52
C PHE A 49 3.17 -9.19 9.54
N GLU A 50 4.46 -8.88 9.74
CA GLU A 50 5.29 -9.56 10.74
C GLU A 50 5.01 -9.09 12.19
N GLU A 51 4.54 -7.86 12.37
CA GLU A 51 4.19 -7.27 13.67
C GLU A 51 2.77 -7.68 14.06
N GLU A 52 1.81 -7.47 13.15
CA GLU A 52 0.42 -7.88 13.30
C GLU A 52 -0.14 -8.30 11.94
N PRO A 53 -0.39 -9.61 11.72
CA PRO A 53 -0.89 -10.10 10.45
C PRO A 53 -2.24 -9.49 10.09
N GLU A 54 -2.36 -9.05 8.83
CA GLU A 54 -3.61 -8.59 8.24
C GLU A 54 -4.19 -7.33 8.91
N ALA A 55 -3.36 -6.48 9.54
CA ALA A 55 -3.81 -5.33 10.31
C ALA A 55 -3.86 -4.00 9.53
N VAL A 56 -3.55 -4.00 8.22
CA VAL A 56 -3.41 -2.75 7.44
C VAL A 56 -4.67 -1.88 7.49
N THR A 57 -5.84 -2.53 7.46
CA THR A 57 -7.14 -1.87 7.37
C THR A 57 -7.85 -1.69 8.70
N ASP A 58 -7.30 -2.20 9.81
CA ASP A 58 -8.07 -2.34 11.06
C ASP A 58 -8.45 -0.98 11.68
N ASP A 59 -7.57 0.03 11.55
CA ASP A 59 -7.80 1.42 12.00
C ASP A 59 -7.77 2.42 10.82
N ALA A 60 -8.19 1.99 9.62
CA ALA A 60 -8.22 2.85 8.44
C ALA A 60 -9.54 3.62 8.33
N ASP A 61 -9.48 4.94 8.07
CA ASP A 61 -10.67 5.75 7.82
C ASP A 61 -11.36 5.36 6.51
N GLU A 62 -10.56 5.05 5.48
CA GLU A 62 -11.03 4.60 4.18
C GLU A 62 -10.33 3.29 3.77
N VAL A 63 -11.15 2.29 3.43
CA VAL A 63 -10.70 0.99 2.94
C VAL A 63 -11.25 0.76 1.54
N LEU A 64 -10.36 0.63 0.57
CA LEU A 64 -10.70 0.31 -0.81
C LEU A 64 -10.58 -1.20 -1.06
N ALA A 65 -11.27 -1.67 -2.11
CA ALA A 65 -11.10 -3.03 -2.61
C ALA A 65 -9.65 -3.25 -3.11
N PRO A 66 -9.08 -4.46 -2.99
CA PRO A 66 -7.69 -4.74 -3.36
C PRO A 66 -7.29 -4.28 -4.77
N GLU A 67 -8.20 -4.39 -5.74
CA GLU A 67 -7.96 -4.04 -7.13
C GLU A 67 -7.81 -2.52 -7.33
N LYS A 68 -8.43 -1.72 -6.46
CA LYS A 68 -8.43 -0.25 -6.56
C LYS A 68 -7.07 0.37 -6.33
N LEU A 69 -6.15 -0.32 -5.64
CA LEU A 69 -4.79 0.17 -5.46
C LEU A 69 -4.07 0.45 -6.79
N PHE A 70 -4.37 -0.34 -7.83
CA PHE A 70 -3.74 -0.20 -9.14
C PHE A 70 -4.32 0.94 -9.98
N GLU A 71 -5.49 1.45 -9.61
CA GLU A 71 -6.20 2.54 -10.31
C GLU A 71 -5.92 3.92 -9.66
N LEU A 72 -5.10 3.97 -8.60
CA LEU A 72 -4.81 5.21 -7.88
C LEU A 72 -3.92 6.13 -8.71
N ASP A 73 -4.26 7.42 -8.73
CA ASP A 73 -3.43 8.47 -9.32
C ASP A 73 -2.22 8.75 -8.42
N VAL A 74 -1.14 8.01 -8.64
CA VAL A 74 0.12 8.11 -7.89
C VAL A 74 1.32 8.23 -8.81
N ASP A 75 2.37 8.91 -8.33
CA ASP A 75 3.63 9.03 -9.07
C ASP A 75 4.42 7.72 -9.12
N MET A 76 4.24 6.84 -8.13
CA MET A 76 4.90 5.55 -8.05
C MET A 76 4.02 4.47 -7.43
N LEU A 77 4.01 3.31 -8.08
CA LEU A 77 3.37 2.10 -7.61
C LEU A 77 4.43 1.05 -7.28
N VAL A 78 4.37 0.46 -6.08
CA VAL A 78 5.30 -0.57 -5.60
C VAL A 78 4.57 -1.91 -5.42
N PRO A 79 4.60 -2.82 -6.42
CA PRO A 79 4.02 -4.15 -6.28
C PRO A 79 4.94 -5.06 -5.46
N ALA A 80 4.59 -5.34 -4.20
CA ALA A 80 5.44 -6.08 -3.25
C ALA A 80 4.72 -7.23 -2.51
N ALA A 81 3.55 -7.68 -3.01
CA ALA A 81 2.82 -8.81 -2.43
C ALA A 81 3.07 -10.13 -3.18
N ILE A 82 2.43 -10.29 -4.34
CA ILE A 82 2.47 -11.49 -5.18
C ILE A 82 2.82 -11.10 -6.63
N GLY A 83 3.25 -12.09 -7.42
CA GLY A 83 3.57 -11.87 -8.83
C GLY A 83 2.33 -11.75 -9.73
N ASN A 84 2.54 -11.24 -10.95
CA ASN A 84 1.53 -11.16 -12.01
C ASN A 84 0.30 -10.30 -11.67
N VAL A 85 0.52 -9.21 -10.91
CA VAL A 85 -0.53 -8.28 -10.46
C VAL A 85 -0.77 -7.14 -11.45
N ILE A 86 0.28 -6.74 -12.21
CA ILE A 86 0.16 -5.87 -13.38
C ILE A 86 0.13 -6.78 -14.60
N THR A 87 -0.97 -6.75 -15.33
CA THR A 87 -1.26 -7.62 -16.47
C THR A 87 -1.83 -6.82 -17.63
N LYS A 88 -2.06 -7.46 -18.77
CA LYS A 88 -2.74 -6.81 -19.91
C LYS A 88 -4.16 -6.32 -19.58
N GLN A 89 -4.77 -6.81 -18.51
CA GLN A 89 -6.13 -6.44 -18.12
C GLN A 89 -6.18 -5.08 -17.41
N ASN A 90 -5.11 -4.69 -16.69
CA ASN A 90 -5.09 -3.48 -15.85
C ASN A 90 -3.91 -2.54 -16.12
N VAL A 91 -3.12 -2.77 -17.18
CA VAL A 91 -1.97 -1.90 -17.53
C VAL A 91 -2.38 -0.50 -18.03
N HIS A 92 -3.67 -0.28 -18.26
CA HIS A 92 -4.23 0.99 -18.75
C HIS A 92 -5.16 1.64 -17.73
N ASP A 93 -5.35 0.99 -16.60
CA ASP A 93 -6.05 1.56 -15.46
C ASP A 93 -5.08 2.49 -14.71
#